data_AF-A0A2A5M1X7-F1
#
_entry.id   AF-A0A2A5M1X7-F1
#
_cell.length_a   1.000
_cell.length_b   1.000
_cell.length_c   1.000
_cell.angle_alpha   90.00
_cell.angle_beta   90.00
_cell.angle_gamma   90.00
#
_symmetry.space_group_name_H-M   'P 1'
#
loop_
_entity.id
_entity.type
_entity.pdbx_description
1 polymer ?
#
loop_
_entity_poly.entity_id
_entity_poly.type
_entity_poly.pdbx_seq_one_letter_code
_entity_poly.pdbx_strand_id
1 'polypeptide(L)'
;MPRGLVSLFRKTVVTIKRSGATVNKLKILMVLLLSLIAGCTNIAYDVGRTIHPVPSSVLDRNTLFSVASEYFIGKGYQCDTSRDPGALYCVRELRDLYIHQTQAVVQIYPGDGEEHPYALATSRWDEGLIPGEFISGEFTSPDVKAFCEYLQAQAVGSCRPIYQ
;
A
#
# COMPACT_ATOMS: atom_id res chain seq x y z
N MET A 1 -17.38 -72.63 51.08
CA MET A 1 -18.59 -72.32 50.27
C MET A 1 -19.44 -71.32 51.04
N PRO A 2 -20.24 -70.43 50.43
CA PRO A 2 -20.34 -69.93 49.03
C PRO A 2 -20.16 -68.38 48.97
N ARG A 3 -19.78 -67.69 47.86
CA ARG A 3 -20.41 -67.36 46.54
C ARG A 3 -21.61 -66.38 46.57
N GLY A 4 -21.52 -65.30 45.77
CA GLY A 4 -22.66 -64.48 45.30
C GLY A 4 -22.30 -63.00 45.05
N LEU A 5 -21.65 -62.62 43.94
CA LEU A 5 -22.24 -62.11 42.67
C LEU A 5 -22.67 -60.61 42.67
N VAL A 6 -21.78 -59.77 42.12
CA VAL A 6 -22.01 -58.71 41.12
C VAL A 6 -23.34 -57.92 41.17
N SER A 7 -23.23 -56.61 41.42
CA SER A 7 -23.83 -55.53 40.60
C SER A 7 -24.18 -54.31 41.47
N LEU A 8 -23.41 -53.22 41.34
CA LEU A 8 -23.99 -51.91 41.05
C LEU A 8 -22.88 -50.95 40.57
N PHE A 9 -22.59 -51.08 39.28
CA PHE A 9 -22.43 -49.96 38.35
C PHE A 9 -22.06 -48.59 38.95
N ARG A 10 -20.76 -48.31 38.97
CA ARG A 10 -20.15 -47.31 38.07
C ARG A 10 -20.95 -45.99 37.92
N LYS A 11 -21.30 -45.34 39.02
CA LYS A 11 -21.65 -43.90 39.02
C LYS A 11 -20.38 -43.10 39.26
N THR A 12 -20.29 -41.92 38.64
CA THR A 12 -19.19 -40.96 38.71
C THR A 12 -18.06 -41.12 37.68
N VAL A 13 -18.43 -41.34 36.41
CA VAL A 13 -17.71 -40.68 35.30
C VAL A 13 -18.76 -39.94 34.47
N VAL A 14 -19.42 -38.98 35.11
CA VAL A 14 -20.24 -37.98 34.42
C VAL A 14 -19.59 -36.63 34.68
N THR A 15 -18.37 -36.48 34.18
CA THR A 15 -17.75 -35.16 34.05
C THR A 15 -16.82 -35.20 32.85
N ILE A 16 -16.91 -34.17 32.02
CA ILE A 16 -15.98 -33.86 30.93
C ILE A 16 -16.19 -34.65 29.62
N LYS A 17 -17.34 -34.48 28.97
CA LYS A 17 -17.43 -34.67 27.50
C LYS A 17 -18.44 -33.74 26.82
N ARG A 18 -18.44 -32.45 27.18
CA ARG A 18 -19.33 -31.46 26.53
C ARG A 18 -18.72 -30.09 26.20
N SER A 19 -17.40 -29.90 26.35
CA SER A 19 -16.78 -28.57 26.16
C SER A 19 -15.89 -28.44 24.91
N GLY A 20 -15.46 -29.54 24.28
CA GLY A 20 -14.59 -29.46 23.10
C GLY A 20 -15.26 -28.89 21.85
N ALA A 21 -16.53 -29.27 21.61
CA ALA A 21 -17.26 -28.81 20.43
C ALA A 21 -17.62 -27.32 20.49
N THR A 22 -17.94 -26.81 21.68
CA THR A 22 -18.33 -25.40 21.89
C THR A 22 -17.12 -24.47 21.80
N VAL A 23 -15.96 -24.89 22.33
CA VAL A 23 -14.70 -24.14 22.21
C VAL A 23 -14.23 -24.06 20.76
N ASN A 24 -14.35 -25.14 19.98
CA ASN A 24 -14.01 -25.12 18.56
C ASN A 24 -14.96 -24.20 17.76
N LYS A 25 -16.27 -24.22 18.04
CA LYS A 25 -17.23 -23.31 17.39
C LYS A 25 -16.96 -21.83 17.73
N LEU A 26 -16.63 -21.53 18.99
CA LEU A 26 -16.29 -20.17 19.42
C LEU A 26 -14.99 -19.69 18.77
N LYS A 27 -13.97 -20.55 18.67
CA LYS A 27 -12.72 -20.24 17.96
C LYS A 27 -12.95 -20.00 16.48
N ILE A 28 -13.74 -20.84 15.81
CA ILE A 28 -14.09 -20.66 14.40
C ILE A 28 -14.86 -19.35 14.19
N LEU A 29 -15.84 -19.05 15.06
CA LEU A 29 -16.60 -17.80 15.01
C LEU A 29 -15.70 -16.58 15.24
N MET A 30 -14.77 -16.64 16.20
CA MET A 30 -13.75 -15.61 16.44
C MET A 30 -12.85 -15.39 15.22
N VAL A 31 -12.35 -16.47 14.60
CA VAL A 31 -11.54 -16.38 13.38
C VAL A 31 -12.34 -15.75 12.24
N LEU A 32 -13.62 -16.11 12.08
CA LEU A 32 -14.51 -15.54 11.07
C LEU A 32 -14.78 -14.04 11.32
N LEU A 33 -14.98 -13.64 12.58
CA LEU A 33 -15.13 -12.24 12.98
C LEU A 33 -13.84 -11.43 12.77
N LEU A 34 -12.68 -12.01 13.06
CA LEU A 34 -11.37 -11.38 12.85
C LEU A 34 -11.07 -11.18 11.36
N SER A 35 -11.49 -12.10 10.48
CA SER A 35 -11.37 -11.93 9.03
C SER A 35 -12.24 -10.81 8.47
N LEU A 36 -13.34 -10.44 9.15
CA LEU A 36 -14.23 -9.36 8.70
C LEU A 36 -13.73 -7.95 9.08
N ILE A 37 -12.80 -7.85 10.04
CA ILE A 37 -12.17 -6.59 10.45
C ILE A 37 -10.77 -6.40 9.87
N ALA A 38 -10.27 -7.36 9.08
CA ALA A 38 -9.03 -7.18 8.35
C ALA A 38 -9.27 -6.11 7.27
N GLY A 39 -8.69 -4.92 7.47
CA GLY A 39 -8.68 -3.88 6.45
C GLY A 39 -8.04 -4.40 5.16
N CYS A 40 -8.63 -4.08 4.02
CA CYS A 40 -8.03 -4.30 2.73
C CYS A 40 -7.17 -3.08 2.37
N THR A 41 -5.93 -3.31 1.96
CA THR A 41 -5.13 -2.28 1.28
C THR A 41 -5.27 -2.51 -0.21
N ASN A 42 -5.90 -1.57 -0.91
CA ASN A 42 -5.95 -1.57 -2.37
C ASN A 42 -4.93 -0.57 -2.92
N ILE A 43 -4.19 -0.96 -3.96
CA ILE A 43 -3.16 -0.13 -4.59
C ILE A 43 -3.45 -0.08 -6.09
N ALA A 44 -3.63 1.13 -6.61
CA ALA A 44 -3.78 1.39 -8.03
C ALA A 44 -2.59 2.22 -8.53
N TYR A 45 -1.97 1.81 -9.63
CA TYR A 45 -0.81 2.48 -10.21
C TYR A 45 -1.21 3.32 -11.42
N ASP A 46 -0.56 4.47 -11.60
CA ASP A 46 -0.56 5.19 -12.86
C ASP A 46 0.56 4.66 -13.78
N VAL A 47 0.54 5.10 -15.04
CA VAL A 47 1.59 4.83 -16.01
C VAL A 47 2.94 5.30 -15.47
N GLY A 48 3.89 4.38 -15.33
CA GLY A 48 5.27 4.68 -14.96
C GLY A 48 5.94 5.55 -16.02
N ARG A 49 6.84 6.44 -15.60
CA ARG A 49 7.55 7.38 -16.49
C ARG A 49 9.04 7.38 -16.19
N THR A 50 9.87 7.67 -17.18
CA THR A 50 11.29 7.98 -17.00
C THR A 50 11.52 9.47 -17.15
N ILE A 51 12.39 10.04 -16.33
CA ILE A 51 12.79 11.44 -16.41
C ILE A 51 14.14 11.48 -17.14
N HIS A 52 14.19 12.19 -18.27
CA HIS A 52 15.42 12.39 -19.03
C HIS A 52 15.92 13.84 -18.89
N PRO A 53 17.21 14.06 -18.59
CA PRO A 53 17.81 15.39 -18.61
C PRO A 53 17.73 16.02 -19.99
N VAL A 54 17.81 17.35 -20.03
CA VAL A 54 18.11 18.05 -21.27
C VAL A 54 19.55 17.72 -21.71
N PRO A 55 19.84 17.49 -23.02
CA PRO A 55 21.14 17.01 -23.49
C PRO A 55 22.37 17.84 -23.08
N SER A 56 22.17 19.12 -22.74
CA SER A 56 23.23 20.04 -22.29
C SER A 56 23.42 20.07 -20.78
N SER A 57 22.67 19.28 -20.01
CA SER A 57 22.70 19.27 -18.54
C SER A 57 22.87 17.86 -17.99
N VAL A 58 23.72 17.72 -16.98
CA VAL A 58 23.67 16.55 -16.09
C VAL A 58 22.58 16.85 -15.08
N LEU A 59 21.45 16.14 -15.14
CA LEU A 59 20.40 16.26 -14.13
C LEU A 59 20.93 15.61 -12.84
N ASP A 60 21.53 16.44 -12.00
CA ASP A 60 22.00 16.04 -10.68
C ASP A 60 20.81 15.57 -9.82
N ARG A 61 21.02 14.49 -9.07
CA ARG A 61 19.99 13.89 -8.21
C ARG A 61 19.41 14.89 -7.24
N ASN A 62 20.28 15.65 -6.57
CA ASN A 62 19.86 16.55 -5.51
C ASN A 62 19.05 17.71 -6.11
N THR A 63 19.45 18.18 -7.29
CA THR A 63 18.68 19.16 -8.06
C THR A 63 17.29 18.61 -8.42
N LEU A 64 17.21 17.40 -8.97
CA LEU A 64 15.93 16.77 -9.32
C LEU A 64 15.03 16.61 -8.10
N PHE A 65 15.57 16.07 -6.99
CA PHE A 65 14.79 15.81 -5.79
C PHE A 65 14.35 17.11 -5.12
N SER A 66 15.18 18.16 -5.15
CA SER A 66 14.81 19.48 -4.65
C SER A 66 13.67 20.08 -5.47
N VAL A 67 13.79 20.08 -6.80
CA VAL A 67 12.76 20.62 -7.72
C VAL A 67 11.45 19.85 -7.60
N ALA A 68 11.52 18.52 -7.54
CA ALA A 68 10.34 17.67 -7.35
C ALA A 68 9.69 17.91 -5.99
N SER A 69 10.49 17.97 -4.91
CA SER A 69 9.98 18.23 -3.56
C SER A 69 9.27 19.58 -3.50
N GLU A 70 9.88 20.65 -4.01
CA GLU A 70 9.25 21.98 -4.04
C GLU A 70 7.93 21.96 -4.79
N TYR A 71 7.90 21.35 -5.98
CA TYR A 71 6.70 21.23 -6.79
C TYR A 71 5.58 20.47 -6.05
N PHE A 72 5.88 19.27 -5.53
CA PHE A 72 4.86 18.43 -4.88
C PHE A 72 4.43 18.99 -3.53
N ILE A 73 5.31 19.62 -2.75
CA ILE A 73 4.94 20.37 -1.54
C ILE A 73 3.96 21.49 -1.90
N GLY A 74 4.19 22.21 -3.00
CA GLY A 74 3.25 23.20 -3.53
C GLY A 74 1.87 22.63 -3.92
N LYS A 75 1.78 21.31 -4.13
CA LYS A 75 0.53 20.56 -4.37
C LYS A 75 -0.06 19.89 -3.12
N GLY A 76 0.53 20.14 -1.94
CA GLY A 76 0.09 19.60 -0.65
C GLY A 76 0.66 18.23 -0.30
N TYR A 77 1.70 17.76 -1.00
CA TYR A 77 2.40 16.53 -0.62
C TYR A 77 3.39 16.78 0.51
N GLN A 78 3.56 15.77 1.37
CA GLN A 78 4.67 15.66 2.31
C GLN A 78 5.75 14.81 1.65
N CYS A 79 6.92 15.40 1.41
CA CYS A 79 8.03 14.74 0.73
C CYS A 79 9.14 14.39 1.72
N ASP A 80 9.70 13.19 1.56
CA ASP A 80 10.74 12.62 2.40
C ASP A 80 11.79 11.91 1.55
N THR A 81 13.07 12.22 1.80
CA THR A 81 14.25 11.56 1.22
C THR A 81 15.04 10.77 2.26
N SER A 82 14.61 10.78 3.53
CA SER A 82 15.27 10.06 4.62
C SER A 82 14.90 8.58 4.65
N ARG A 83 13.72 8.22 4.14
CA ARG A 83 13.22 6.84 4.04
C ARG A 83 14.11 5.96 3.15
N ASP A 84 14.57 6.51 2.03
CA ASP A 84 15.53 5.88 1.12
C ASP A 84 16.43 6.97 0.53
N PRO A 85 17.74 7.00 0.83
CA PRO A 85 18.66 8.00 0.31
C PRO A 85 18.76 8.04 -1.23
N GLY A 86 18.36 6.96 -1.90
CA GLY A 86 18.34 6.86 -3.36
C GLY A 86 17.06 7.37 -4.00
N ALA A 87 16.00 7.64 -3.23
CA ALA A 87 14.68 7.93 -3.76
C ALA A 87 14.01 9.13 -3.06
N LEU A 88 13.16 9.82 -3.80
CA LEU A 88 12.21 10.78 -3.26
C LEU A 88 10.86 10.11 -3.08
N TYR A 89 10.28 10.25 -1.89
CA TYR A 89 8.96 9.73 -1.56
C TYR A 89 8.04 10.87 -1.14
N CYS A 90 6.96 11.11 -1.88
CA CYS A 90 5.99 12.16 -1.58
C CYS A 90 4.59 11.59 -1.37
N VAL A 91 3.91 11.96 -0.29
CA VAL A 91 2.56 11.47 0.04
C VAL A 91 1.58 12.63 0.18
N ARG A 92 0.37 12.46 -0.35
CA ARG A 92 -0.74 13.38 -0.11
C ARG A 92 -2.02 12.61 0.14
N GLU A 93 -2.72 12.96 1.21
CA GLU A 93 -4.08 12.47 1.46
C GLU A 93 -5.04 13.03 0.39
N LEU A 94 -5.75 12.14 -0.30
CA LEU A 94 -6.77 12.52 -1.29
C LEU A 94 -8.15 12.65 -0.66
N ARG A 95 -8.42 11.89 0.40
CA ARG A 95 -9.67 11.90 1.16
C ARG A 95 -9.36 11.58 2.62
N ASP A 96 -9.83 12.46 3.50
CA ASP A 96 -9.77 12.27 4.95
C ASP A 96 -11.19 11.97 5.47
N LEU A 97 -11.62 10.71 5.30
CA LEU A 97 -12.80 10.21 6.02
C LEU A 97 -12.31 9.16 7.01
N TYR A 98 -12.72 9.29 8.27
CA TYR A 98 -12.27 8.47 9.41
C TYR A 98 -12.42 6.94 9.23
N ILE A 99 -13.13 6.49 8.20
CA ILE A 99 -13.33 5.08 7.85
C ILE A 99 -12.36 4.57 6.76
N HIS A 100 -11.80 5.46 5.93
CA HIS A 100 -10.93 5.12 4.78
C HIS A 100 -9.85 6.18 4.56
N GLN A 101 -8.58 5.77 4.59
CA GLN A 101 -7.45 6.62 4.28
C GLN A 101 -7.07 6.39 2.81
N THR A 102 -7.40 7.36 1.95
CA THR A 102 -6.92 7.34 0.56
C THR A 102 -5.77 8.32 0.43
N GLN A 103 -4.61 7.82 0.01
CA GLN A 103 -3.41 8.63 -0.22
C GLN A 103 -2.85 8.42 -1.62
N ALA A 104 -2.35 9.49 -2.23
CA ALA A 104 -1.51 9.45 -3.41
C ALA A 104 -0.06 9.43 -2.99
N VAL A 105 0.70 8.48 -3.52
CA VAL A 105 2.14 8.33 -3.33
C VAL A 105 2.82 8.62 -4.66
N VAL A 106 3.86 9.44 -4.63
CA VAL A 106 4.76 9.71 -5.75
C VAL A 106 6.17 9.27 -5.35
N GLN A 107 6.84 8.54 -6.23
CA GLN A 107 8.19 8.05 -6.02
C GLN A 107 9.07 8.43 -7.21
N ILE A 108 10.24 8.98 -6.92
CA ILE A 108 11.31 9.17 -7.90
C ILE A 108 12.51 8.37 -7.42
N TYR A 109 12.98 7.42 -8.22
CA TYR A 109 14.07 6.51 -7.86
C TYR A 109 14.98 6.25 -9.07
N PRO A 110 16.19 5.72 -8.90
CA PRO A 110 17.11 5.46 -10.00
C PRO A 110 16.47 4.49 -11.00
N GLY A 111 16.58 4.76 -12.30
CA GLY A 111 16.07 3.86 -13.32
C GLY A 111 16.91 2.58 -13.47
N ASP A 112 16.31 1.56 -14.07
CA ASP A 112 16.86 0.19 -14.13
C ASP A 112 17.98 0.01 -15.18
N GLY A 113 18.43 1.09 -15.86
CA GLY A 113 19.43 1.01 -16.91
C GLY A 113 20.21 2.32 -17.13
N GLU A 114 21.39 2.20 -17.75
CA GLU A 114 22.32 3.33 -17.96
C GLU A 114 21.73 4.47 -18.82
N GLU A 115 20.69 4.19 -19.61
CA GLU A 115 20.01 5.18 -20.48
C GLU A 115 18.90 5.99 -19.78
N HIS A 116 18.39 5.54 -18.64
CA HIS A 116 17.22 6.14 -17.97
C HIS A 116 17.60 6.59 -16.56
N PRO A 117 17.88 7.89 -16.34
CA PRO A 117 18.52 8.30 -15.10
C PRO A 117 17.59 8.18 -13.88
N TYR A 118 16.29 8.45 -14.02
CA TYR A 118 15.31 8.28 -12.95
C TYR A 118 13.98 7.77 -13.45
N ALA A 119 13.36 6.87 -12.69
CA ALA A 119 11.98 6.47 -12.83
C ALA A 119 11.08 7.34 -11.93
N LEU A 120 9.88 7.63 -12.42
CA LEU A 120 8.81 8.36 -11.77
C LEU A 120 7.58 7.46 -11.75
N ALA A 121 7.17 7.05 -10.56
CA ALA A 121 5.99 6.23 -10.34
C ALA A 121 5.03 6.95 -9.41
N THR A 122 3.73 6.69 -9.59
CA THR A 122 2.72 7.14 -8.65
C THR A 122 1.63 6.10 -8.48
N SER A 123 1.14 6.00 -7.25
CA SER A 123 0.09 5.08 -6.88
C SER A 123 -0.90 5.71 -5.94
N ARG A 124 -2.14 5.26 -6.00
CA ARG A 124 -3.18 5.52 -5.02
C ARG A 124 -3.24 4.32 -4.08
N TRP A 125 -3.16 4.60 -2.78
CA TRP A 125 -3.33 3.63 -1.72
C TRP A 125 -4.65 3.91 -1.02
N ASP A 126 -5.54 2.94 -1.04
CA ASP A 126 -6.80 2.98 -0.33
C ASP A 126 -6.71 1.98 0.83
N GLU A 127 -6.59 2.51 2.05
CA GLU A 127 -6.56 1.72 3.28
C GLU A 127 -7.93 1.78 3.97
N GLY A 128 -8.45 0.62 4.37
CA GLY A 128 -9.65 0.54 5.20
C GLY A 128 -10.51 -0.68 4.89
N LEU A 129 -11.76 -0.64 5.34
CA LEU A 129 -12.70 -1.76 5.19
C LEU A 129 -13.45 -1.77 3.85
N ILE A 130 -13.00 -1.04 2.82
CA ILE A 130 -13.65 -1.10 1.50
C ILE A 130 -13.20 -2.38 0.79
N PRO A 131 -14.13 -3.28 0.43
CA PRO A 131 -13.81 -4.39 -0.43
C PRO A 131 -13.29 -3.90 -1.79
N GLY A 132 -12.24 -4.55 -2.31
CA GLY A 132 -11.55 -4.10 -3.54
C GLY A 132 -12.46 -3.98 -4.76
N GLU A 133 -13.60 -4.68 -4.80
CA GLU A 133 -14.59 -4.61 -5.88
C GLU A 133 -15.31 -3.26 -6.01
N PHE A 134 -15.28 -2.40 -4.99
CA PHE A 134 -15.91 -1.08 -5.02
C PHE A 134 -14.95 0.07 -5.37
N ILE A 135 -13.68 -0.26 -5.61
CA ILE A 135 -12.62 0.70 -5.90
C ILE A 135 -12.13 0.47 -7.33
N SER A 136 -12.09 1.53 -8.15
CA SER A 136 -11.51 1.44 -9.48
C SER A 136 -10.04 1.02 -9.40
N GLY A 137 -9.65 -0.01 -10.15
CA GLY A 137 -8.25 -0.38 -10.32
C GLY A 137 -7.45 0.62 -11.16
N GLU A 138 -8.12 1.57 -11.80
CA GLU A 138 -7.47 2.63 -12.59
C GLU A 138 -7.16 3.85 -11.73
N PHE A 139 -5.99 4.43 -11.98
CA PHE A 139 -5.54 5.66 -11.36
C PHE A 139 -4.69 6.45 -12.35
N THR A 140 -4.95 7.75 -12.45
CA THR A 140 -4.12 8.69 -13.21
C THR A 140 -3.91 9.93 -12.36
N SER A 141 -2.65 10.33 -12.17
CA SER A 141 -2.32 11.47 -11.33
C SER A 141 -2.21 12.74 -12.17
N PRO A 142 -3.14 13.72 -12.02
CA PRO A 142 -3.03 15.00 -12.72
C PRO A 142 -1.79 15.79 -12.28
N ASP A 143 -1.35 15.63 -11.03
CA ASP A 143 -0.18 16.32 -10.49
C ASP A 143 1.13 15.80 -11.09
N VAL A 144 1.23 14.48 -11.32
CA VAL A 144 2.39 13.89 -12.00
C VAL A 144 2.44 14.29 -13.46
N LYS A 145 1.28 14.33 -14.15
CA LYS A 145 1.20 14.86 -15.52
C LYS A 145 1.68 16.32 -15.58
N ALA A 146 1.17 17.18 -14.69
CA ALA A 146 1.55 18.58 -14.63
C ALA A 146 3.02 18.77 -14.19
N PHE A 147 3.57 17.89 -13.36
CA PHE A 147 4.99 17.90 -13.01
C PHE A 147 5.88 17.65 -14.24
N CYS A 148 5.49 16.71 -15.11
CA CYS A 148 6.21 16.45 -16.35
C CYS A 148 6.18 17.64 -17.32
N GLU A 149 5.04 18.32 -17.43
CA GLU A 149 4.91 19.55 -18.21
C GLU A 149 5.78 20.69 -17.60
N TYR A 150 5.83 20.77 -16.27
CA TYR A 150 6.67 21.73 -15.54
C TYR A 150 8.16 21.49 -15.78
N LEU A 151 8.65 20.24 -15.69
CA LEU A 151 10.05 19.91 -15.97
C LEU A 151 10.47 20.33 -17.38
N GLN A 152 9.59 20.13 -18.35
CA GLN A 152 9.82 20.53 -19.74
C GLN A 152 9.85 22.06 -19.88
N ALA A 153 8.90 22.77 -19.27
CA ALA A 153 8.82 24.23 -19.31
C ALA A 153 10.03 24.91 -18.65
N GLN A 154 10.59 24.31 -17.59
CA GLN A 154 11.78 24.80 -16.89
C GLN A 154 13.09 24.38 -17.55
N ALA A 155 13.05 23.66 -18.68
CA ALA A 155 14.23 23.09 -19.33
C ALA A 155 15.12 22.25 -18.38
N VAL A 156 14.52 21.59 -17.40
CA VAL A 156 15.20 20.70 -16.45
C VAL A 156 15.26 19.28 -17.02
N GLY A 157 14.19 18.84 -17.69
CA GLY A 157 14.12 17.52 -18.29
C GLY A 157 12.77 17.25 -18.94
N SER A 158 12.57 16.03 -19.40
CA SER A 158 11.29 15.58 -19.99
C SER A 158 10.93 14.20 -19.48
N CYS A 159 9.64 13.98 -19.22
CA CYS A 159 9.14 12.65 -18.90
C CYS A 159 8.83 11.86 -20.18
N ARG A 160 9.12 10.56 -20.16
CA ARG A 160 8.66 9.60 -21.17
C ARG A 160 7.90 8.46 -20.50
N PRO A 161 6.75 8.02 -21.02
CA PRO A 161 6.06 6.86 -20.47
C PRO A 161 6.92 5.59 -20.64
N ILE A 162 6.90 4.73 -19.62
CA ILE A 162 7.43 3.38 -19.67
C ILE A 162 6.32 2.52 -20.25
N TYR A 163 6.45 2.14 -21.52
CA TYR A 163 5.61 1.10 -22.10
C TYR A 163 6.27 -0.25 -21.80
N GLN A 164 5.57 -1.08 -21.02
CA GLN A 164 5.89 -2.49 -20.85
C GLN A 164 5.18 -3.33 -21.91
#